data_AF-A0A6G3WQK0-F1
#
_entry.id   AF-A0A6G3WQK0-F1
#
_cell.length_a   1.000
_cell.length_b   1.000
_cell.length_c   1.000
_cell.angle_alpha   90.00
_cell.angle_beta   90.00
_cell.angle_gamma   90.00
#
_symmetry.space_group_name_H-M   'P 1'
#
loop_
_entity.id
_entity.type
_entity.pdbx_description
1 polymer ?
#
loop_
_entity_poly.entity_id
_entity_poly.type
_entity_poly.pdbx_seq_one_letter_code
_entity_poly.pdbx_strand_id
1 'polypeptide(L)'
;LRLRGGACPVLRAADGRLKDGADPYVLTVEKDRTGVAEYFVDEVRNALLIEQVPDGPVDRFLLPGPALPVSGGGGDGTASFDGESVRLIWNWKAEESKTAGGPTTFPLSRIAGVRWMPSIGLENGYLRFEPVEGPVSAPPKYDTYALDLWGMSKK
;
A
#
# COMPACT_ATOMS: atom_id res chain seq x y z
N LEU A 1 20.53 -5.27 -7.58
CA LEU A 1 19.42 -5.12 -8.56
C LEU A 1 18.29 -4.35 -7.90
N ARG A 2 17.47 -3.62 -8.66
CA ARG A 2 16.29 -2.92 -8.16
C ARG A 2 15.17 -3.07 -9.16
N LEU A 3 13.92 -3.00 -8.70
CA LEU A 3 12.79 -2.91 -9.61
C LEU A 3 12.85 -1.62 -10.43
N ARG A 4 12.36 -1.69 -11.67
CA ARG A 4 12.19 -0.53 -12.53
C ARG A 4 11.20 0.44 -11.89
N GLY A 5 11.47 1.74 -11.97
CA GLY A 5 10.58 2.77 -11.45
C GLY A 5 9.18 2.65 -12.04
N GLY A 6 8.14 2.67 -11.21
CA GLY A 6 6.73 2.51 -11.63
C GLY A 6 6.25 1.07 -11.80
N ALA A 7 7.12 0.06 -11.69
CA ALA A 7 6.73 -1.33 -11.99
C ALA A 7 5.90 -2.00 -10.90
N CYS A 8 6.01 -1.55 -9.65
CA CYS A 8 5.38 -2.20 -8.49
C CYS A 8 4.28 -1.31 -7.87
N PRO A 9 3.03 -1.80 -7.74
CA PRO A 9 1.95 -1.05 -7.12
C PRO A 9 2.18 -0.81 -5.61
N VAL A 10 2.79 -1.77 -4.89
CA VAL A 10 3.06 -1.63 -3.45
C VAL A 10 4.08 -0.54 -3.18
N LEU A 11 5.19 -0.51 -3.93
CA LEU A 11 6.20 0.54 -3.77
C LEU A 11 5.64 1.92 -4.15
N ARG A 12 4.77 1.98 -5.17
CA ARG A 12 4.08 3.23 -5.55
C ARG A 12 3.14 3.71 -4.45
N ALA A 13 2.35 2.82 -3.85
CA ALA A 13 1.44 3.16 -2.75
C ALA A 13 2.19 3.55 -1.46
N ALA A 14 3.36 2.92 -1.21
CA ALA A 14 4.20 3.23 -0.07
C ALA A 14 4.90 4.59 -0.21
N ASP A 15 5.17 5.03 -1.44
CA ASP A 15 5.76 6.34 -1.77
C ASP A 15 6.99 6.63 -0.88
N GLY A 16 7.91 5.66 -0.83
CA GLY A 16 9.16 5.74 -0.08
C GLY A 16 9.04 5.57 1.44
N ARG A 17 7.83 5.34 1.99
CA ARG A 17 7.61 5.21 3.44
C ARG A 17 7.68 3.77 3.96
N LEU A 18 7.93 2.80 3.09
CA LEU A 18 8.13 1.41 3.50
C LEU A 18 9.50 1.28 4.19
N LYS A 19 9.53 0.64 5.36
CA LYS A 19 10.79 0.32 6.05
C LYS A 19 11.52 -0.75 5.25
N ASP A 20 12.85 -0.75 5.26
CA ASP A 20 13.68 -1.71 4.51
C ASP A 20 13.29 -3.17 4.79
N GLY A 21 13.04 -3.53 6.05
CA GLY A 21 12.62 -4.88 6.44
C GLY A 21 11.18 -5.26 6.03
N ALA A 22 10.41 -4.33 5.49
CA ALA A 22 9.07 -4.55 4.96
C ALA A 22 9.03 -4.51 3.42
N ASP A 23 10.15 -4.20 2.75
CA ASP A 23 10.24 -4.25 1.30
C ASP A 23 10.37 -5.72 0.84
N PRO A 24 9.37 -6.29 0.15
CA PRO A 24 9.39 -7.69 -0.25
C PRO A 24 10.44 -8.00 -1.33
N TYR A 25 11.07 -6.97 -1.92
CA TYR A 25 12.12 -7.12 -2.91
C TYR A 25 13.53 -6.98 -2.33
N VAL A 26 13.65 -6.73 -1.02
CA VAL A 26 14.91 -6.81 -0.30
C VAL A 26 15.17 -8.27 0.08
N LEU A 27 16.04 -8.92 -0.68
CA LEU A 27 16.53 -10.26 -0.39
C LEU A 27 17.75 -10.16 0.53
N THR A 28 17.57 -10.53 1.80
CA THR A 28 18.68 -10.63 2.76
C THR A 28 19.41 -11.95 2.58
N VAL A 29 20.73 -11.92 2.76
CA VAL A 29 21.62 -13.05 2.51
C VAL A 29 22.45 -13.28 3.77
N GLU A 30 22.55 -14.54 4.20
CA GLU A 30 23.44 -14.93 5.30
C GLU A 30 24.90 -14.67 4.94
N LYS A 31 25.72 -14.29 5.92
CA LYS A 31 27.08 -13.79 5.66
C LYS A 31 27.96 -14.76 4.86
N ASP A 32 27.82 -16.06 5.11
CA ASP A 32 28.54 -17.15 4.44
C ASP A 32 27.97 -17.51 3.05
N ARG A 33 26.85 -16.90 2.65
CA ARG A 33 26.20 -17.10 1.34
C ARG A 33 26.47 -15.96 0.34
N THR A 34 27.38 -15.04 0.65
CA THR A 34 27.68 -13.88 -0.20
C THR A 34 28.02 -14.26 -1.64
N GLY A 35 28.86 -15.29 -1.85
CA GLY A 35 29.22 -15.72 -3.20
C GLY A 35 28.05 -16.27 -4.02
N VAL A 36 27.07 -16.92 -3.39
CA VAL A 36 25.85 -17.40 -4.07
C VAL A 36 24.97 -16.21 -4.48
N ALA A 37 24.90 -15.18 -3.64
CA ALA A 37 24.15 -13.97 -3.95
C ALA A 37 24.78 -13.16 -5.09
N GLU A 38 26.11 -13.03 -5.11
CA GLU A 38 26.85 -12.41 -6.21
C GLU A 38 26.57 -13.16 -7.53
N TYR A 39 26.67 -14.49 -7.51
CA TYR A 39 26.34 -15.33 -8.66
C TYR A 39 24.89 -15.09 -9.13
N PHE A 40 23.91 -15.10 -8.22
CA PHE A 40 22.51 -14.86 -8.59
C PHE A 40 22.29 -13.47 -9.19
N VAL A 41 22.96 -12.44 -8.66
CA VAL A 41 22.89 -11.09 -9.21
C VAL A 41 23.43 -11.05 -10.65
N ASP A 42 24.53 -11.75 -10.92
CA ASP A 42 25.13 -11.80 -12.25
C ASP A 42 24.27 -12.59 -13.24
N GLU A 43 23.66 -13.70 -12.82
CA GLU A 43 22.69 -14.44 -13.64
C GLU A 43 21.49 -13.57 -14.02
N VAL A 44 20.94 -12.80 -13.08
CA VAL A 44 19.82 -11.88 -13.41
C VAL A 44 20.28 -10.77 -14.36
N ARG A 45 21.48 -10.19 -14.16
CA ARG A 45 22.03 -9.19 -15.10
C ARG A 45 22.21 -9.76 -16.50
N ASN A 46 22.74 -10.98 -16.60
CA ASN A 46 22.95 -11.66 -17.87
C ASN A 46 21.61 -11.96 -18.56
N ALA A 47 20.61 -12.45 -17.82
CA ALA A 47 19.27 -12.67 -18.35
C ALA A 47 18.64 -11.37 -18.89
N LEU A 48 18.74 -10.26 -18.14
CA LEU A 48 18.23 -8.96 -18.59
C LEU A 48 18.92 -8.47 -19.87
N LEU A 49 20.23 -8.73 -20.01
CA LEU A 49 21.00 -8.39 -21.21
C LEU A 49 20.57 -9.23 -22.43
N ILE A 50 20.46 -10.55 -22.26
CA ILE A 50 20.05 -11.48 -23.33
C ILE A 50 18.64 -11.14 -23.82
N GLU A 51 17.71 -10.91 -22.89
CA GLU A 51 16.32 -10.55 -23.17
C GLU A 51 16.14 -9.08 -23.59
N GLN A 52 17.24 -8.30 -23.62
CA GLN A 52 17.25 -6.87 -23.99
C GLN A 52 16.22 -6.05 -23.20
N VAL A 53 16.10 -6.32 -21.90
CA VAL A 53 15.14 -5.63 -21.03
C VAL A 53 15.58 -4.18 -20.82
N PRO A 54 14.74 -3.18 -21.12
CA PRO A 54 15.09 -1.78 -20.89
C PRO A 54 15.33 -1.46 -19.41
N ASP A 55 16.27 -0.55 -19.14
CA ASP A 55 16.71 -0.12 -17.80
C ASP A 55 15.89 1.04 -17.22
N GLY A 56 15.18 1.80 -18.08
CA GLY A 56 14.38 2.96 -17.69
C GLY A 56 13.09 2.65 -16.92
N PRO A 57 12.38 3.68 -16.42
CA PRO A 57 11.10 3.52 -15.74
C PRO A 57 10.03 2.93 -16.69
N VAL A 58 8.91 2.52 -16.10
CA VAL A 58 7.70 2.08 -16.82
C VAL A 58 6.52 2.98 -16.46
N ASP A 59 5.58 3.07 -17.38
CA ASP A 59 4.32 3.81 -17.25
C ASP A 59 3.15 2.94 -16.74
N ARG A 60 3.37 1.63 -16.61
CA ARG A 60 2.41 0.66 -16.10
C ARG A 60 3.04 -0.31 -15.10
N PHE A 61 2.22 -0.84 -14.22
CA PHE A 61 2.65 -1.91 -13.33
C PHE A 61 3.02 -3.17 -14.15
N LEU A 62 4.18 -3.74 -13.84
CA LEU A 62 4.62 -5.03 -14.38
C LEU A 62 4.35 -6.18 -13.40
N LEU A 63 4.03 -5.85 -12.15
CA LEU A 63 3.65 -6.80 -11.12
C LEU A 63 2.14 -6.76 -10.90
N PRO A 64 1.48 -7.93 -10.79
CA PRO A 64 0.05 -7.99 -10.57
C PRO A 64 -0.30 -7.41 -9.20
N GLY A 65 -1.49 -6.82 -9.10
CA GLY A 65 -2.13 -6.55 -7.82
C GLY A 65 -2.68 -7.84 -7.20
N PRO A 66 -3.11 -7.80 -5.92
CA PRO A 66 -3.83 -8.92 -5.31
C PRO A 66 -5.12 -9.23 -6.08
N ALA A 67 -5.54 -10.49 -6.06
CA ALA A 67 -6.84 -10.89 -6.57
C ALA A 67 -7.96 -10.23 -5.76
N LEU A 68 -9.03 -9.80 -6.45
CA LEU A 68 -10.19 -9.16 -5.85
C LEU A 68 -11.27 -10.20 -5.48
N PRO A 69 -12.09 -9.94 -4.45
CA PRO A 69 -12.06 -8.75 -3.58
C PRO A 69 -10.94 -8.80 -2.54
N VAL A 70 -10.52 -7.63 -2.06
CA VAL A 70 -9.54 -7.49 -0.97
C VAL A 70 -10.14 -6.76 0.23
N SER A 71 -9.64 -7.07 1.43
CA SER A 71 -10.01 -6.36 2.65
C SER A 71 -8.82 -6.23 3.60
N GLY A 72 -8.76 -5.13 4.34
CA GLY A 72 -7.73 -4.86 5.34
C GLY A 72 -8.32 -4.19 6.58
N GLY A 73 -7.93 -4.67 7.75
CA GLY A 73 -8.31 -4.08 9.03
C GLY A 73 -7.41 -2.90 9.40
N GLY A 74 -8.03 -1.86 9.96
CA GLY A 74 -7.38 -0.77 10.67
C GLY A 74 -7.72 -0.79 12.16
N GLY A 75 -7.28 0.24 12.87
CA GLY A 75 -7.58 0.44 14.29
C GLY A 75 -9.07 0.66 14.52
N ASP A 76 -9.73 1.44 13.67
CA ASP A 76 -11.11 1.90 13.84
C ASP A 76 -12.13 1.26 12.87
N GLY A 77 -11.70 0.34 12.01
CA GLY A 77 -12.62 -0.35 11.11
C GLY A 77 -11.94 -1.31 10.13
N THR A 78 -12.66 -1.67 9.08
CA THR A 78 -12.18 -2.50 7.97
C THR A 78 -12.48 -1.80 6.66
N ALA A 79 -11.48 -1.70 5.78
CA ALA A 79 -11.67 -1.31 4.39
C ALA A 79 -11.77 -2.56 3.50
N SER A 80 -12.65 -2.51 2.51
CA SER A 80 -12.81 -3.56 1.50
C SER A 80 -12.97 -2.94 0.11
N PHE A 81 -12.46 -3.63 -0.91
CA PHE A 81 -12.53 -3.23 -2.31
C PHE A 81 -12.80 -4.44 -3.19
N ASP A 82 -13.83 -4.36 -4.04
CA ASP A 82 -14.29 -5.43 -4.91
C ASP A 82 -13.89 -5.27 -6.38
N GLY A 83 -13.31 -4.12 -6.74
CA GLY A 83 -13.00 -3.74 -8.13
C GLY A 83 -13.81 -2.54 -8.61
N GLU A 84 -14.94 -2.25 -7.96
CA GLU A 84 -15.86 -1.19 -8.36
C GLU A 84 -16.07 -0.17 -7.25
N SER A 85 -16.16 -0.62 -6.00
CA SER A 85 -16.47 0.22 -4.84
C SER A 85 -15.58 -0.08 -3.65
N VAL A 86 -15.26 0.98 -2.91
CA VAL A 86 -14.61 0.87 -1.59
C VAL A 86 -15.70 0.94 -0.53
N ARG A 87 -15.63 0.02 0.44
CA ARG A 87 -16.52 -0.01 1.59
C ARG A 87 -15.73 0.00 2.89
N LEU A 88 -16.07 0.96 3.75
CA LEU A 88 -15.52 1.13 5.09
C LEU A 88 -16.57 0.74 6.13
N ILE A 89 -16.21 -0.22 7.00
CA ILE A 89 -17.06 -0.67 8.10
C ILE A 89 -16.38 -0.31 9.41
N TRP A 90 -17.06 0.49 10.22
CA TRP A 90 -16.53 0.99 11.49
C TRP A 90 -16.67 -0.03 12.61
N ASN A 91 -15.70 -0.05 13.52
CA ASN A 91 -15.76 -0.84 14.75
C ASN A 91 -16.02 0.07 15.97
N TRP A 92 -16.07 -0.53 17.16
CA TRP A 92 -16.38 0.18 18.41
C TRP A 92 -15.34 1.23 18.83
N LYS A 93 -14.15 1.27 18.21
CA LYS A 93 -13.10 2.26 18.46
C LYS A 93 -13.21 3.49 17.55
N ALA A 94 -14.07 3.47 16.55
CA ALA A 94 -14.29 4.62 15.69
C ALA A 94 -15.01 5.74 16.42
N GLU A 95 -14.63 6.97 16.09
CA GLU A 95 -15.29 8.18 16.60
C GLU A 95 -16.74 8.28 16.11
N GLU A 96 -17.58 8.98 16.88
CA GLU A 96 -19.00 9.17 16.56
C GLU A 96 -19.20 9.82 15.19
N SER A 97 -18.28 10.72 14.79
CA SER A 97 -18.30 11.35 13.47
C SER A 97 -18.24 10.35 12.31
N LYS A 98 -17.72 9.14 12.54
CA LYS A 98 -17.71 8.05 11.56
C LYS A 98 -18.90 7.12 11.73
N THR A 99 -19.22 6.73 12.95
CA THR A 99 -20.22 5.70 13.22
C THR A 99 -21.67 6.20 13.08
N ALA A 100 -21.93 7.48 13.30
CA ALA A 100 -23.29 8.06 13.22
C ALA A 100 -23.95 7.87 11.84
N GLY A 101 -23.15 7.87 10.76
CA GLY A 101 -23.62 7.63 9.39
C GLY A 101 -23.68 6.15 8.99
N GLY A 102 -23.24 5.23 9.86
CA GLY A 102 -23.07 3.81 9.53
C GLY A 102 -21.89 3.54 8.58
N PRO A 103 -21.82 2.35 7.98
CA PRO A 103 -20.77 1.99 7.02
C PRO A 103 -20.77 2.91 5.79
N THR A 104 -19.59 3.40 5.39
CA THR A 104 -19.44 4.26 4.22
C THR A 104 -19.12 3.41 2.99
N THR A 105 -19.80 3.65 1.87
CA THR A 105 -19.47 3.04 0.57
C THR A 105 -19.38 4.13 -0.49
N PHE A 106 -18.36 4.07 -1.34
CA PHE A 106 -18.19 4.99 -2.46
C PHE A 106 -17.62 4.27 -3.68
N PRO A 107 -18.06 4.64 -4.90
CA PRO A 107 -17.55 4.04 -6.13
C PRO A 107 -16.13 4.51 -6.40
N LEU A 108 -15.36 3.69 -7.13
CA LEU A 108 -14.00 4.01 -7.55
C LEU A 108 -13.93 5.31 -8.36
N SER A 109 -14.96 5.61 -9.15
CA SER A 109 -15.07 6.85 -9.93
C SER A 109 -15.06 8.13 -9.08
N ARG A 110 -15.31 8.02 -7.77
CA ARG A 110 -15.24 9.13 -6.83
C ARG A 110 -13.85 9.32 -6.22
N ILE A 111 -12.90 8.40 -6.46
CA ILE A 111 -11.59 8.43 -5.82
C ILE A 111 -10.52 8.96 -6.77
N ALA A 112 -9.97 10.12 -6.42
CA ALA A 112 -8.84 10.74 -7.13
C ALA A 112 -7.49 10.12 -6.72
N GLY A 113 -7.39 9.59 -5.50
CA GLY A 113 -6.15 9.04 -4.98
C GLY A 113 -6.33 8.25 -3.70
N VAL A 114 -5.31 7.49 -3.33
CA VAL A 114 -5.23 6.79 -2.05
C VAL A 114 -3.90 7.14 -1.42
N ARG A 115 -3.94 7.60 -0.17
CA ARG A 115 -2.76 7.96 0.61
C ARG A 115 -2.62 7.03 1.78
N TRP A 116 -1.45 6.42 1.89
CA TRP A 116 -1.04 5.67 3.07
C TRP A 116 0.03 6.42 3.84
N MET A 117 -0.16 6.52 5.14
CA MET A 117 0.85 7.00 6.08
C MET A 117 1.09 5.92 7.14
N PRO A 118 2.34 5.47 7.34
CA PRO A 118 2.66 4.59 8.46
C PRO A 118 2.56 5.36 9.78
N SER A 119 2.45 4.63 10.90
CA SER A 119 2.62 5.23 12.22
C SER A 119 4.05 5.72 12.42
N ILE A 120 4.21 6.93 12.92
CA ILE A 120 5.51 7.58 13.15
C ILE A 120 5.55 8.08 14.60
N GLY A 121 6.50 7.57 15.38
CA GLY A 121 6.60 7.91 16.81
C GLY A 121 5.36 7.48 17.57
N LEU A 122 4.67 8.45 18.18
CA LEU A 122 3.40 8.25 18.90
C LEU A 122 2.17 8.55 18.04
N GLU A 123 2.35 9.00 16.80
CA GLU A 123 1.24 9.30 15.90
C GLU A 123 0.78 8.04 15.15
N ASN A 124 -0.54 7.89 15.05
CA ASN A 124 -1.15 6.81 14.29
C ASN A 124 -0.93 7.02 12.79
N GLY A 125 -0.68 5.92 12.08
CA GLY A 125 -0.79 5.88 10.63
C GLY A 125 -2.25 5.97 10.18
N TYR A 126 -2.46 6.12 8.87
CA TYR A 126 -3.79 6.09 8.29
C TYR A 126 -3.77 5.62 6.83
N LEU A 127 -4.91 5.13 6.37
CA LEU A 127 -5.22 4.96 4.95
C LEU A 127 -6.37 5.91 4.60
N ARG A 128 -6.12 6.86 3.70
CA ARG A 128 -7.11 7.86 3.30
C ARG A 128 -7.44 7.73 1.81
N PHE A 129 -8.72 7.72 1.50
CA PHE A 129 -9.25 7.78 0.14
C PHE A 129 -9.55 9.25 -0.19
N GLU A 130 -8.91 9.81 -1.21
CA GLU A 130 -9.03 11.22 -1.58
C GLU A 130 -10.16 11.36 -2.63
N PRO A 131 -11.28 12.03 -2.31
CA PRO A 131 -12.37 12.22 -3.25
C PRO A 131 -12.00 13.16 -4.41
N VAL A 132 -12.63 12.95 -5.57
CA VAL A 132 -12.48 13.84 -6.74
C VAL A 132 -12.97 15.27 -6.48
N GLU A 133 -13.90 15.44 -5.54
CA GLU A 133 -14.42 16.75 -5.13
C GLU A 133 -13.42 17.57 -4.32
N GLY A 134 -12.33 16.95 -3.85
CA GLY A 134 -11.24 17.61 -3.14
C GLY A 134 -10.90 16.92 -1.81
N PRO A 135 -9.73 17.28 -1.25
CA PRO A 135 -9.25 16.67 -0.02
C PRO A 135 -10.14 17.03 1.18
N VAL A 136 -10.38 16.04 2.04
CA VAL A 136 -11.08 16.26 3.32
C VAL A 136 -10.12 16.92 4.32
N SER A 137 -10.54 18.04 4.91
CA SER A 137 -9.71 18.78 5.88
C SER A 137 -9.75 18.18 7.29
N ALA A 138 -10.71 17.31 7.60
CA ALA A 138 -10.80 16.69 8.92
C ALA A 138 -9.55 15.84 9.22
N PRO A 139 -9.09 15.75 10.48
CA PRO A 139 -8.05 14.78 10.83
C PRO A 139 -8.49 13.34 10.51
N PRO A 140 -7.57 12.42 10.15
CA PRO A 140 -7.92 11.04 9.78
C PRO A 140 -8.80 10.31 10.81
N LYS A 141 -8.61 10.63 12.08
CA LYS A 141 -9.38 10.11 13.22
C LYS A 141 -10.89 10.45 13.14
N TYR A 142 -11.26 11.55 12.50
CA TYR A 142 -12.64 12.02 12.38
C TYR A 142 -13.19 11.95 10.94
N ASP A 143 -12.36 11.57 9.98
CA ASP A 143 -12.68 11.56 8.55
C ASP A 143 -13.33 10.24 8.10
N THR A 144 -14.53 10.34 7.51
CA THR A 144 -15.29 9.20 6.96
C THR A 144 -14.69 8.59 5.70
N TYR A 145 -13.66 9.22 5.11
CA TYR A 145 -12.85 8.70 4.02
C TYR A 145 -11.48 8.16 4.48
N ALA A 146 -11.22 8.11 5.79
CA ALA A 146 -9.96 7.59 6.32
C ALA A 146 -10.19 6.45 7.31
N LEU A 147 -9.27 5.48 7.28
CA LEU A 147 -9.12 4.43 8.27
C LEU A 147 -7.88 4.75 9.12
N ASP A 148 -8.04 4.78 10.44
CA ASP A 148 -6.91 4.90 11.36
C ASP A 148 -6.16 3.56 11.39
N LEU A 149 -4.83 3.57 11.34
CA LEU A 149 -3.98 2.37 11.32
C LEU A 149 -3.20 2.16 12.63
N TRP A 150 -3.75 2.55 13.78
CA TRP A 150 -3.18 2.16 15.06
C TRP A 150 -3.19 0.64 15.24
N GLY A 151 -1.98 0.06 15.31
CA GLY A 151 -1.77 -1.36 15.57
C GLY A 151 -2.51 -2.25 14.56
N MET A 152 -1.96 -2.43 13.36
CA MET A 152 -2.38 -3.52 12.47
C MET A 152 -2.24 -4.84 13.23
N SER A 153 -3.35 -5.31 13.80
CA SER A 153 -3.45 -6.65 14.34
C SER A 153 -3.23 -7.58 13.17
N LYS A 154 -2.07 -8.24 13.14
CA LYS A 154 -1.91 -9.47 12.35
C LYS A 154 -3.07 -10.39 12.76
N LYS A 155 -3.93 -10.74 11.81
CA LYS A 155 -4.61 -12.03 11.85
C LYS A 155 -3.78 -12.98 11.01
#